data_AF-A0A7S0B668-F1
#
_entry.id   AF-A0A7S0B668-F1
#
_cell.length_a   1.000
_cell.length_b   1.000
_cell.length_c   1.000
_cell.angle_alpha   90.00
_cell.angle_beta   90.00
_cell.angle_gamma   90.00
#
_symmetry.space_group_name_H-M   'P 1'
#
loop_
_entity.id
_entity.type
_entity.pdbx_description
1 polymer ?
#
loop_
_entity_poly.entity_id
_entity_poly.type
_entity_poly.pdbx_seq_one_letter_code
_entity_poly.pdbx_strand_id
1 'polypeptide(L)'
;AHDLWSGKVKWQQDFDLEANIAPAVASGVPGVDSLPMVVVCLGATPGVPSKEGASGDCWRSRVVALDSGSGFVMWARDFEPWRQYAARGVTAPFNLPTVLTNPVVGGDGIVYVGWCGGGGFAPRGGG
;
A
#
# COMPACT_ATOMS: atom_id res chain seq x y z
N ALA A 1 6.30 -8.43 12.31
CA ALA A 1 7.15 -7.59 13.18
C ALA A 1 8.09 -8.42 14.02
N HIS A 2 9.25 -7.87 14.36
CA HIS A 2 10.23 -8.49 15.26
C HIS A 2 10.41 -7.62 16.50
N ASP A 3 10.73 -8.26 17.62
CA ASP A 3 11.26 -7.59 18.79
C ASP A 3 12.65 -7.02 18.46
N LEU A 4 12.87 -5.74 18.76
CA LEU A 4 14.06 -5.01 18.32
C LEU A 4 15.34 -5.59 18.93
N TRP A 5 15.27 -6.10 20.15
CA TRP A 5 16.44 -6.55 20.91
C TRP A 5 16.76 -8.02 20.68
N SER A 6 15.74 -8.87 20.71
CA SER A 6 15.91 -10.32 20.56
C SER A 6 15.83 -10.80 19.12
N GLY A 7 15.33 -9.98 18.20
CA GLY A 7 15.05 -10.37 16.81
C GLY A 7 13.94 -11.42 16.68
N LYS A 8 13.28 -11.81 17.77
CA LYS A 8 12.19 -12.79 17.74
C LYS A 8 10.98 -12.22 17.04
N VAL A 9 10.31 -13.03 16.23
CA VAL A 9 9.03 -12.65 15.61
C VAL A 9 8.01 -12.38 16.72
N LYS A 10 7.42 -11.18 16.72
CA LYS A 10 6.28 -10.84 17.59
C LYS A 10 4.96 -11.25 16.97
N TRP A 11 4.82 -10.98 15.68
CA TRP A 11 3.66 -11.35 14.87
C TRP A 11 4.05 -11.35 13.40
N GLN A 12 3.29 -12.07 12.58
CA GLN A 12 3.39 -12.09 11.12
C GLN A 12 1.98 -11.96 10.53
N GLN A 13 1.89 -11.30 9.38
CA GLN A 13 0.66 -11.23 8.59
C GLN A 13 0.98 -11.61 7.16
N ASP A 14 0.10 -12.42 6.58
CA ASP A 14 0.18 -12.87 5.20
C ASP A 14 -0.99 -12.25 4.42
N PHE A 15 -0.70 -11.75 3.22
CA PHE A 15 -1.69 -11.10 2.36
C PHE A 15 -1.74 -11.80 1.00
N ASP A 16 -2.89 -11.72 0.32
CA ASP A 16 -3.08 -12.27 -1.03
C ASP A 16 -2.47 -11.37 -2.13
N LEU A 17 -2.03 -10.17 -1.76
CA LEU A 17 -1.39 -9.19 -2.63
C LEU A 17 0.08 -8.98 -2.21
N GLU A 18 0.91 -8.65 -3.19
CA GLU A 18 2.34 -8.41 -2.99
C GLU A 18 2.59 -7.20 -2.08
N ALA A 19 3.54 -7.34 -1.15
CA ALA A 19 4.04 -6.25 -0.31
C ALA A 19 5.41 -5.77 -0.82
N ASN A 20 5.41 -5.09 -1.97
CA ASN A 20 6.61 -4.56 -2.65
C ASN A 20 7.02 -3.15 -2.17
N ILE A 21 6.24 -2.57 -1.25
CA ILE A 21 6.38 -1.19 -0.78
C ILE A 21 6.74 -1.19 0.71
N ALA A 22 7.64 -0.29 1.11
CA ALA A 22 8.01 -0.16 2.51
C ALA A 22 6.81 0.33 3.34
N PRO A 23 6.54 -0.28 4.52
CA PRO A 23 5.47 0.17 5.39
C PRO A 23 5.82 1.51 6.05
N ALA A 24 4.80 2.22 6.52
CA ALA A 24 4.95 3.36 7.42
C ALA A 24 4.50 2.99 8.83
N VAL A 25 5.13 3.59 9.84
CA VAL A 25 4.70 3.48 11.24
C VAL A 25 4.31 4.87 11.71
N ALA A 26 3.17 4.98 12.36
CA ALA A 26 2.70 6.22 12.95
C ALA A 26 2.30 6.00 14.40
N SER A 27 2.66 6.96 15.25
CA SER A 27 1.92 7.17 16.50
C SER A 27 0.45 7.38 16.15
N GLY A 28 -0.45 6.78 16.92
CA GLY A 28 -1.89 6.89 16.70
C GLY A 28 -2.41 8.34 16.63
N VAL A 29 -3.69 8.51 16.29
CA VAL A 29 -4.30 9.84 16.12
C VAL A 29 -4.12 10.67 17.41
N PRO A 30 -3.59 11.90 17.35
CA PRO A 30 -3.45 12.73 18.54
C PRO A 30 -4.78 12.91 19.27
N GLY A 31 -4.78 12.68 20.59
CA GLY A 31 -5.97 12.76 21.44
C GLY A 31 -6.77 11.45 21.53
N VAL A 32 -6.34 10.39 20.84
CA VAL A 32 -6.83 9.03 21.04
C VAL A 32 -5.68 8.20 21.61
N ASP A 33 -5.85 7.62 22.79
CA ASP A 33 -4.94 6.60 23.34
C ASP A 33 -4.98 5.36 22.44
N SER A 34 -4.26 5.45 21.31
CA SER A 34 -4.19 4.41 20.31
C SER A 34 -2.74 3.96 20.18
N LEU A 35 -2.58 2.64 20.20
CA LEU A 35 -1.29 2.01 19.91
C LEU A 35 -0.80 2.49 18.54
N PRO A 36 0.52 2.55 18.32
CA PRO A 36 1.06 2.89 17.01
C PRO A 36 0.46 1.97 15.95
N MET A 37 0.18 2.50 14.76
CA MET A 37 -0.29 1.71 13.63
C MET A 37 0.84 1.49 12.62
N VAL A 38 0.84 0.32 11.99
CA VAL A 38 1.68 -0.01 10.83
C VAL A 38 0.80 0.03 9.59
N VAL A 39 1.12 0.91 8.65
CA VAL A 39 0.42 1.04 7.37
C VAL A 39 1.22 0.32 6.29
N VAL A 40 0.58 -0.62 5.62
CA VAL A 40 1.15 -1.42 4.53
C VAL A 40 0.39 -1.12 3.24
N CYS A 41 1.13 -0.83 2.17
CA CYS A 41 0.59 -0.76 0.82
C CYS A 41 0.86 -2.09 0.11
N LEU A 42 -0.18 -2.66 -0.47
CA LEU A 42 -0.16 -3.95 -1.15
C LEU A 42 -0.58 -3.75 -2.60
N GLY A 43 0.14 -4.37 -3.52
CA GLY A 43 -0.11 -4.29 -4.95
C GLY A 43 1.15 -4.61 -5.73
N ALA A 44 0.99 -5.22 -6.90
CA ALA A 44 2.16 -5.60 -7.68
C ALA A 44 2.84 -4.40 -8.33
N THR A 45 4.12 -4.58 -8.63
CA THR A 45 4.89 -3.72 -9.53
C THR A 45 4.49 -4.08 -10.97
N PRO A 46 3.75 -3.24 -11.73
CA PRO A 46 3.53 -3.50 -13.14
C PRO A 46 4.88 -3.60 -13.82
N GLY A 47 5.21 -4.81 -14.27
CA GLY A 47 6.47 -5.11 -14.93
C GLY A 47 6.58 -4.40 -16.28
N VAL A 48 7.73 -4.55 -16.92
CA VAL A 48 7.88 -4.11 -18.31
C VAL A 48 6.90 -4.90 -19.18
N PRO A 49 6.13 -4.26 -20.07
CA PRO A 49 5.26 -4.95 -21.00
C PRO A 49 6.04 -6.05 -21.74
N SER A 50 5.48 -7.25 -21.84
CA SER A 50 6.13 -8.33 -22.57
C SER A 50 6.27 -7.93 -24.05
N LYS A 51 7.27 -8.49 -24.74
CA LYS A 51 7.44 -8.28 -26.19
C LYS A 51 6.32 -8.95 -27.01
N GLU A 52 5.49 -9.77 -26.36
CA GLU A 52 4.44 -10.57 -26.97
C GLU A 52 3.08 -9.87 -26.83
N GLY A 53 2.84 -8.85 -27.66
CA GLY A 53 1.52 -8.25 -27.83
C GLY A 53 1.06 -7.31 -26.72
N ALA A 54 -0.15 -6.78 -26.87
CA ALA A 54 -0.74 -5.84 -25.92
C ALA A 54 -0.97 -6.52 -24.57
N SER A 55 -0.33 -6.02 -23.51
CA SER A 55 -0.67 -6.41 -22.14
C SER A 55 -2.02 -5.79 -21.76
N GLY A 56 -2.95 -6.60 -21.26
CA GLY A 56 -4.24 -6.18 -20.69
C GLY A 56 -4.26 -6.29 -19.17
N ASP A 57 -3.09 -6.22 -18.55
CA ASP A 57 -2.90 -6.60 -17.15
C ASP A 57 -3.70 -5.69 -16.23
N CYS A 58 -4.39 -6.34 -15.30
CA CYS A 58 -5.28 -5.72 -14.34
C CYS A 58 -4.66 -5.87 -12.96
N TRP A 59 -4.25 -4.76 -12.37
CA TRP A 59 -3.49 -4.72 -11.14
C TRP A 59 -4.40 -4.31 -9.99
N ARG A 60 -4.51 -5.19 -8.98
CA ARG A 60 -5.24 -4.91 -7.73
C ARG A 60 -4.29 -4.24 -6.73
N SER A 61 -4.84 -3.37 -5.90
CA SER A 61 -4.09 -2.75 -4.81
C SER A 61 -4.95 -2.47 -3.59
N ARG A 62 -4.34 -2.54 -2.41
CA ARG A 62 -4.96 -2.37 -1.11
C ARG A 62 -4.02 -1.64 -0.16
N VAL A 63 -4.57 -0.77 0.68
CA VAL A 63 -3.87 -0.23 1.86
C VAL A 63 -4.46 -0.87 3.11
N VAL A 64 -3.60 -1.32 4.03
CA VAL A 64 -4.00 -1.96 5.29
C VAL A 64 -3.34 -1.22 6.44
N ALA A 65 -4.10 -0.91 7.49
CA ALA A 65 -3.54 -0.49 8.77
C ALA A 65 -3.63 -1.64 9.77
N LEU A 66 -2.51 -1.90 10.43
CA LEU A 66 -2.34 -2.94 11.43
C LEU A 66 -2.06 -2.31 12.79
N ASP A 67 -2.61 -2.90 13.84
CA ASP A 67 -2.18 -2.64 15.21
C ASP A 67 -0.72 -3.08 15.38
N SER A 68 0.17 -2.18 15.80
CA SER A 68 1.61 -2.52 15.91
C SER A 68 1.92 -3.55 17.01
N GLY A 69 1.04 -3.69 18.00
CA GLY A 69 1.20 -4.65 19.09
C GLY A 69 0.96 -6.08 18.67
N SER A 70 -0.12 -6.31 17.92
CA SER A 70 -0.68 -7.62 17.60
C SER A 70 -0.61 -8.01 16.12
N GLY A 71 -0.48 -7.04 15.21
CA GLY A 71 -0.63 -7.26 13.77
C GLY A 71 -2.09 -7.42 13.33
N PHE A 72 -3.06 -7.09 14.19
CA PHE A 72 -4.48 -7.13 13.84
C PHE A 72 -4.84 -6.06 12.82
N VAL A 73 -5.65 -6.40 11.82
CA VAL A 73 -6.12 -5.45 10.80
C VAL A 73 -7.16 -4.51 11.40
N MET A 74 -6.78 -3.25 11.63
CA MET A 74 -7.67 -2.21 12.13
C MET A 74 -8.65 -1.76 11.03
N TRP A 75 -8.13 -1.55 9.83
CA TRP A 75 -8.92 -1.26 8.64
C TRP A 75 -8.14 -1.62 7.37
N ALA A 76 -8.88 -1.78 6.27
CA ALA A 76 -8.32 -1.96 4.94
C ALA A 76 -9.13 -1.17 3.92
N ARG A 77 -8.45 -0.73 2.86
CA ARG A 77 -9.05 -0.01 1.74
C ARG A 77 -8.55 -0.58 0.42
N ASP A 78 -9.48 -1.09 -0.36
CA ASP A 78 -9.23 -1.46 -1.75
C ASP A 78 -9.32 -0.24 -2.66
N PHE A 79 -8.48 -0.22 -3.69
CA PHE A 79 -8.56 0.73 -4.80
C PHE A 79 -9.18 0.03 -6.00
N GLU A 80 -9.69 0.84 -6.94
CA GLU A 80 -10.16 0.29 -8.20
C GLU A 80 -9.00 -0.44 -8.91
N PRO A 81 -9.26 -1.57 -9.59
CA PRO A 81 -8.22 -2.22 -10.36
C PRO A 81 -7.71 -1.30 -11.46
N TRP A 82 -6.40 -1.13 -11.53
CA TRP A 82 -5.79 -0.34 -12.59
C TRP A 82 -5.43 -1.21 -13.79
N ARG A 83 -5.67 -0.70 -15.00
CA ARG A 83 -5.35 -1.40 -16.25
C ARG A 83 -4.34 -0.60 -17.04
N GLN A 84 -3.27 -1.26 -17.46
CA GLN A 84 -2.30 -0.69 -18.40
C GLN A 84 -2.44 -1.36 -19.75
N TYR A 85 -2.33 -0.56 -20.80
CA TYR A 85 -2.13 -1.03 -22.15
C TYR A 85 -0.84 -0.44 -22.68
N ALA A 86 0.08 -1.29 -23.13
CA ALA A 86 1.28 -0.86 -23.83
C ALA A 86 1.35 -1.55 -25.19
N ALA A 87 1.65 -0.78 -26.23
CA ALA A 87 1.96 -1.29 -27.56
C ALA A 87 3.06 -0.41 -28.19
N ARG A 88 3.79 -0.96 -29.16
CA ARG A 88 4.82 -0.22 -29.88
C ARG A 88 4.22 1.04 -30.53
N GLY A 89 4.75 2.22 -30.21
CA GLY A 89 4.28 3.50 -30.75
C GLY A 89 3.18 4.18 -29.92
N VAL A 90 2.77 3.61 -28.78
CA VAL A 90 1.85 4.27 -27.84
C VAL A 90 2.56 5.42 -27.14
N THR A 91 1.97 6.62 -27.19
CA THR A 91 2.44 7.84 -26.53
C THR A 91 1.66 8.15 -25.24
N ALA A 92 0.69 7.31 -24.88
CA ALA A 92 -0.07 7.45 -23.64
C ALA A 92 0.86 7.32 -22.43
N PRO A 93 0.58 8.03 -21.32
CA PRO A 93 1.41 7.98 -20.12
C PRO A 93 1.55 6.53 -19.63
N PHE A 94 2.78 6.02 -19.62
CA PHE A 94 3.13 4.78 -18.95
C PHE A 94 3.32 5.12 -17.47
N ASN A 95 2.84 4.26 -16.57
CA ASN A 95 3.07 4.49 -15.15
C ASN A 95 4.39 3.83 -14.70
N LEU A 96 5.05 4.58 -13.81
CA LEU A 96 6.18 4.22 -12.98
C LEU A 96 5.91 2.91 -12.19
N PRO A 97 6.94 2.22 -11.69
CA PRO A 97 6.95 0.76 -11.52
C PRO A 97 5.99 0.20 -10.45
N THR A 98 5.11 0.97 -9.81
CA THR A 98 4.26 0.47 -8.73
C THR A 98 2.85 1.04 -8.78
N VAL A 99 1.85 0.22 -8.42
CA VAL A 99 0.43 0.63 -8.34
C VAL A 99 0.19 1.61 -7.19
N LEU A 100 0.97 1.50 -6.11
CA LEU A 100 0.92 2.36 -4.92
C LEU A 100 2.31 2.91 -4.58
N THR A 101 2.38 4.11 -4.01
CA THR A 101 3.62 4.63 -3.40
C THR A 101 3.77 4.17 -1.96
N ASN A 102 4.95 4.39 -1.36
CA ASN A 102 5.10 4.32 0.09
C ASN A 102 4.03 5.20 0.76
N PRO A 103 3.38 4.71 1.83
CA PRO A 103 2.43 5.51 2.59
C PRO A 103 3.15 6.58 3.40
N VAL A 104 2.51 7.73 3.53
CA VAL A 104 2.92 8.80 4.46
C VAL A 104 1.76 9.01 5.43
N VAL A 105 2.05 9.05 6.73
CA VAL A 105 1.02 9.33 7.74
C VAL A 105 1.22 10.75 8.27
N GLY A 106 0.19 11.58 8.12
CA GLY A 106 0.17 12.93 8.67
C GLY A 106 0.09 12.92 10.20
N GLY A 107 0.47 14.03 10.83
CA GLY A 107 0.37 14.17 12.28
C GLY A 107 -1.07 14.10 12.80
N ASP A 108 -2.06 14.29 11.94
CA ASP A 108 -3.49 14.12 12.18
C ASP A 108 -3.99 12.67 12.00
N GLY A 109 -3.09 11.74 11.69
CA GLY A 109 -3.39 10.35 11.42
C GLY A 109 -3.98 10.07 10.03
N ILE A 110 -4.02 11.07 9.13
CA ILE A 110 -4.42 10.84 7.73
C ILE A 110 -3.31 10.08 7.00
N VAL A 111 -3.68 9.03 6.27
CA VAL A 111 -2.76 8.25 5.44
C VAL A 111 -2.80 8.74 4.00
N TYR A 112 -1.66 9.19 3.49
CA TYR A 112 -1.49 9.63 2.10
C TYR A 112 -0.76 8.56 1.31
N VAL A 113 -1.35 8.16 0.18
CA VAL A 113 -0.74 7.27 -0.81
C VAL A 113 -0.98 7.81 -2.22
N GLY A 114 0.02 7.69 -3.08
CA GLY A 114 -0.15 7.86 -4.51
C GLY A 114 -0.67 6.56 -5.11
N TRP A 115 -1.72 6.63 -5.92
CA TRP A 115 -2.29 5.50 -6.66
C TRP A 115 -2.30 5.79 -8.15
N CYS A 116 -1.90 4.80 -8.94
CA CYS A 116 -1.65 4.96 -10.38
C CYS A 116 -2.92 5.16 -11.23
N GLY A 117 -4.12 4.94 -10.68
CA GLY A 117 -5.39 5.23 -11.33
C GLY A 117 -5.81 6.71 -11.35
N GLY A 118 -4.95 7.63 -10.89
CA GLY A 118 -5.15 9.07 -11.06
C GLY A 118 -5.82 9.79 -9.90
N GLY A 119 -5.84 9.20 -8.70
CA GLY A 119 -6.37 9.83 -7.49
C GLY A 119 -5.41 9.69 -6.30
N GLY A 120 -5.19 10.79 -5.57
CA GLY A 120 -4.62 10.75 -4.22
C GLY A 120 -5.74 10.45 -3.22
N PHE A 121 -5.49 9.60 -2.23
CA PHE A 121 -6.49 9.21 -1.23
C PHE A 121 -6.01 9.50 0.20
N ALA A 122 -6.96 9.86 1.06
CA ALA A 122 -6.76 10.27 2.45
C ALA A 122 -7.89 9.69 3.33
N PRO A 123 -7.79 8.45 3.84
CA PRO A 123 -8.70 7.98 4.86
C PRO A 123 -8.30 8.60 6.20
N ARG A 124 -9.29 9.05 6.97
CA ARG A 124 -9.11 9.41 8.38
C ARG A 124 -9.09 8.11 9.18
N GLY A 125 -8.06 7.88 10.00
CA GLY A 125 -8.04 6.75 10.94
C GLY A 125 -9.26 6.85 11.86
N GLY A 126 -10.14 5.83 11.83
CA GLY A 126 -11.32 5.76 12.68
C GLY A 126 -10.94 5.59 14.15
N GLY A 127 -11.65 6.31 15.02
CA GLY A 127 -11.54 6.22 16.49
C GLY A 127 -12.38 5.10 17.09
#